data_AF-A0AAD5SNR9-F1
#
_entry.id   AF-A0AAD5SNR9-F1
#
_cell.length_a   1.000
_cell.length_b   1.000
_cell.length_c   1.000
_cell.angle_alpha   90.00
_cell.angle_beta   90.00
_cell.angle_gamma   90.00
#
_symmetry.space_group_name_H-M   'P 1'
#
loop_
_entity.id
_entity.type
_entity.pdbx_description
1 polymer ?
#
loop_
_entity_poly.entity_id
_entity_poly.type
_entity_poly.pdbx_seq_one_letter_code
_entity_poly.pdbx_strand_id
1 'polypeptide(L)'
;MLDSAVQNSGANLINSGIDRNGSRVSSSESPSDMTSPWLGFSNGNSSMGVATGATNSVLSATLLYGPPEIDFAKIALHSLPSLKDSKYVDQFFDTFAAQSSASDQATIRKLVLKAISVRSKMLNKCNVMDRQKVLEIIGIFYERNKQHAAHRDKIVNEIVPIPRRMSKIDDVPVEISYQLSRFKDSALAIPSLKGAASILDELVGIFSLCDWSSKE
;
A
#
# COMPACT_ATOMS: atom_id res chain seq x y z
N MET A 1 45.30 1.29 -31.14
CA MET A 1 46.43 0.49 -30.63
C MET A 1 47.29 1.40 -29.77
N LEU A 2 47.08 1.38 -28.46
CA LEU A 2 48.02 1.84 -27.44
C LEU A 2 47.54 1.24 -26.11
N ASP A 3 48.25 0.21 -25.69
CA ASP A 3 48.12 -0.48 -24.41
C ASP A 3 48.45 0.44 -23.24
N SER A 4 47.72 0.28 -22.14
CA SER A 4 48.25 0.56 -20.80
C SER A 4 47.45 -0.26 -19.78
N ALA A 5 48.02 -1.42 -19.48
CA ALA A 5 47.67 -2.26 -18.36
C ALA A 5 48.09 -1.59 -17.04
N VAL A 6 47.19 -1.52 -16.07
CA VAL A 6 47.53 -1.29 -14.67
C VAL A 6 47.15 -2.54 -13.89
N GLN A 7 48.18 -3.37 -13.67
CA GLN A 7 48.19 -4.41 -12.64
C GLN A 7 48.21 -3.72 -11.28
N ASN A 8 47.33 -4.14 -10.36
CA ASN A 8 47.59 -3.93 -8.94
C ASN A 8 47.26 -5.22 -8.16
N SER A 9 48.33 -5.92 -7.82
CA SER A 9 48.46 -6.95 -6.79
C SER A 9 47.91 -6.38 -5.47
N GLY A 10 47.07 -7.08 -4.70
CA GLY A 10 47.40 -8.32 -4.00
C GLY A 10 47.75 -8.00 -2.54
N ALA A 11 46.87 -8.33 -1.60
CA ALA A 11 47.22 -8.55 -0.19
C ALA A 11 46.11 -9.35 0.52
N ASN A 12 46.40 -10.64 0.74
CA ASN A 12 45.75 -11.53 1.70
C ASN A 12 46.05 -11.10 3.14
N LEU A 13 45.05 -11.13 4.02
CA LEU A 13 45.18 -11.38 5.46
C LEU A 13 43.86 -12.04 5.93
N ILE A 14 43.79 -13.38 5.91
CA ILE A 14 43.79 -14.24 7.10
C ILE A 14 43.41 -13.50 8.39
N ASN A 15 42.22 -13.76 8.94
CA ASN A 15 42.08 -13.80 10.39
C ASN A 15 41.12 -14.91 10.84
N SER A 16 41.68 -15.70 11.74
CA SER A 16 41.24 -16.87 12.47
C SER A 16 39.89 -16.73 13.17
N GLY A 17 39.18 -17.86 13.22
CA GLY A 17 37.99 -18.05 14.01
C GLY A 17 38.21 -17.90 15.51
N ILE A 18 37.12 -17.57 16.19
CA ILE A 18 36.90 -17.85 17.61
C ILE A 18 35.50 -18.43 17.70
N ASP A 19 35.44 -19.74 17.78
CA ASP A 19 34.29 -20.48 18.28
C ASP A 19 34.13 -20.14 19.77
N ARG A 20 33.01 -19.53 20.13
CA ARG A 20 32.50 -19.55 21.51
C ARG A 20 31.13 -20.20 21.53
N ASN A 21 31.19 -21.52 21.67
CA ASN A 21 30.16 -22.35 22.25
C ASN A 21 29.72 -21.75 23.59
N GLY A 22 28.48 -21.27 23.65
CA GLY A 22 27.79 -20.84 24.85
C GLY A 22 26.44 -21.51 24.91
N SER A 23 26.43 -22.80 25.24
CA SER A 23 25.22 -23.55 25.59
C SER A 23 24.48 -22.83 26.71
N ARG A 24 23.30 -22.28 26.41
CA ARG A 24 22.31 -21.93 27.43
C ARG A 24 21.05 -22.76 27.20
N VAL A 25 20.88 -23.70 28.10
CA VAL A 25 19.70 -24.54 28.31
C VAL A 25 18.55 -23.68 28.88
N SER A 26 17.32 -24.13 28.63
CA SER A 26 16.03 -23.69 29.20
C SER A 26 15.40 -22.48 28.49
N SER A 27 14.16 -22.50 27.99
CA SER A 27 12.99 -23.27 28.42
C SER A 27 12.04 -23.50 27.24
N SER A 28 11.47 -24.70 27.16
CA SER A 28 10.34 -25.02 26.31
C SER A 28 9.07 -24.35 26.85
N GLU A 29 8.74 -23.18 26.34
CA GLU A 29 7.39 -22.63 26.44
C GLU A 29 6.63 -23.01 25.18
N SER A 30 5.68 -23.92 25.35
CA SER A 30 4.70 -24.29 24.34
C SER A 30 3.97 -23.03 23.86
N PRO A 31 3.96 -22.69 22.56
CA PRO A 31 3.05 -21.70 22.05
C PRO A 31 1.66 -22.33 22.10
N SER A 32 0.90 -21.99 23.13
CA SER A 32 -0.55 -22.12 23.13
C SER A 32 -1.07 -21.49 21.84
N ASP A 33 -1.70 -22.32 21.00
CA ASP A 33 -2.51 -21.94 19.86
C ASP A 33 -3.46 -20.80 20.23
N MET A 34 -3.00 -19.56 20.07
CA MET A 34 -3.86 -18.41 19.88
C MET A 34 -4.20 -18.36 18.40
N THR A 35 -5.08 -19.25 17.99
CA THR A 35 -5.93 -19.05 16.82
C THR A 35 -6.67 -17.73 17.04
N SER A 36 -6.13 -16.64 16.52
CA SER A 36 -6.78 -15.33 16.48
C SER A 36 -8.17 -15.51 15.83
N PRO A 37 -9.27 -15.26 16.56
CA PRO A 37 -10.62 -15.43 16.05
C PRO A 37 -11.06 -14.21 15.23
N TRP A 38 -10.21 -13.76 14.31
CA TRP A 38 -10.42 -12.57 13.50
C TRP A 38 -10.26 -12.89 12.03
N LEU A 39 -11.14 -13.71 11.48
CA LEU A 39 -11.46 -13.74 10.04
C LEU A 39 -12.80 -14.46 9.77
N GLY A 40 -13.74 -14.40 10.72
CA GLY A 40 -15.13 -14.78 10.48
C GLY A 40 -15.93 -13.58 9.98
N PHE A 41 -15.70 -13.16 8.72
CA PHE A 41 -16.67 -12.31 8.03
C PHE A 41 -17.91 -13.16 7.71
N SER A 42 -18.69 -13.50 8.74
CA SER A 42 -20.06 -13.96 8.60
C SER A 42 -20.87 -12.78 8.08
N ASN A 43 -21.01 -12.73 6.76
CA ASN A 43 -21.78 -11.72 6.06
C ASN A 43 -23.28 -12.03 6.25
N GLY A 44 -23.77 -11.79 7.47
CA GLY A 44 -25.18 -11.92 7.84
C GLY A 44 -25.96 -10.69 7.41
N ASN A 45 -26.12 -10.50 6.10
CA ASN A 45 -27.12 -9.58 5.56
C ASN A 45 -27.95 -10.32 4.49
N SER A 46 -28.82 -11.21 4.98
CA SER A 46 -29.81 -11.91 4.18
C SER A 46 -30.99 -10.98 3.89
N SER A 47 -30.78 -9.95 3.07
CA SER A 47 -31.87 -9.33 2.34
C SER A 47 -32.11 -10.17 1.08
N MET A 48 -33.23 -10.91 1.07
CA MET A 48 -33.77 -11.59 -0.11
C MET A 48 -34.25 -10.52 -1.11
N GLY A 49 -33.31 -9.84 -1.75
CA GLY A 49 -33.55 -9.09 -2.98
C GLY A 49 -33.35 -10.04 -4.15
N VAL A 50 -34.39 -10.24 -4.95
CA VAL A 50 -34.34 -10.99 -6.21
C VAL A 50 -33.38 -10.26 -7.15
N ALA A 51 -32.11 -10.65 -7.13
CA ALA A 51 -31.07 -10.09 -7.98
C ALA A 51 -31.16 -10.70 -9.37
N THR A 52 -31.68 -9.95 -10.33
CA THR A 52 -31.50 -10.21 -11.76
C THR A 52 -30.01 -10.08 -12.08
N GLY A 53 -29.31 -11.22 -12.01
CA GLY A 53 -27.86 -11.34 -12.09
C GLY A 53 -27.30 -11.11 -13.48
N ALA A 54 -27.21 -9.84 -13.91
CA ALA A 54 -26.22 -9.46 -14.90
C ALA A 54 -24.86 -9.38 -14.19
N THR A 55 -24.10 -10.48 -14.21
CA THR A 55 -22.72 -10.47 -13.73
C THR A 55 -21.91 -9.58 -14.67
N ASN A 56 -21.63 -8.35 -14.24
CA ASN A 56 -20.76 -7.41 -14.95
C ASN A 56 -19.30 -7.89 -14.86
N SER A 57 -19.01 -8.99 -15.56
CA SER A 57 -17.68 -9.56 -15.67
C SER A 57 -16.83 -8.64 -16.54
N VAL A 58 -15.84 -7.99 -15.94
CA VAL A 58 -14.87 -7.17 -16.66
C VAL A 58 -13.67 -8.06 -17.02
N LEU A 59 -13.06 -7.85 -18.19
CA LEU A 59 -11.82 -8.55 -18.54
C LEU A 59 -10.73 -8.17 -17.52
N SER A 60 -9.95 -9.15 -17.05
CA SER A 60 -8.88 -8.87 -16.08
C SER A 60 -7.74 -8.09 -16.74
N ALA A 61 -7.06 -7.24 -15.97
CA ALA A 61 -5.92 -6.47 -16.44
C ALA A 61 -4.78 -7.40 -16.92
N THR A 62 -4.58 -8.53 -16.22
CA THR A 62 -3.59 -9.54 -16.59
C THR A 62 -3.87 -10.12 -17.98
N LEU A 63 -5.14 -10.28 -18.37
CA LEU A 63 -5.50 -10.77 -19.71
C LEU A 63 -5.24 -9.70 -20.79
N LEU A 64 -5.45 -8.42 -20.47
CA LEU A 64 -5.30 -7.31 -21.42
C LEU A 64 -3.85 -6.87 -21.63
N TYR A 65 -3.05 -6.90 -20.56
CA TYR A 65 -1.71 -6.28 -20.51
C TYR A 65 -0.61 -7.23 -20.06
N GLY A 66 -0.94 -8.48 -19.73
CA GLY A 66 -0.02 -9.44 -19.15
C GLY A 66 0.18 -9.29 -17.64
N PRO A 67 0.97 -10.19 -17.00
CA PRO A 67 1.25 -10.13 -15.58
C PRO A 67 1.96 -8.82 -15.19
N PRO A 68 1.61 -8.19 -14.06
CA PRO A 68 2.27 -6.97 -13.61
C PRO A 68 3.72 -7.23 -13.20
N GLU A 69 4.59 -6.25 -13.45
CA GLU A 69 6.00 -6.30 -13.07
C GLU A 69 6.15 -5.90 -11.60
N ILE A 70 6.17 -6.88 -10.69
CA ILE A 70 6.23 -6.66 -9.23
C ILE A 70 7.61 -6.94 -8.61
N ASP A 71 8.42 -7.82 -9.22
CA ASP A 71 9.61 -8.39 -8.59
C ASP A 71 10.70 -7.34 -8.32
N PHE A 72 10.90 -6.41 -9.26
CA PHE A 72 11.90 -5.36 -9.09
C PHE A 72 11.59 -4.48 -7.85
N ALA A 73 10.30 -4.21 -7.63
CA ALA A 73 9.84 -3.37 -6.54
C ALA A 73 9.89 -4.12 -5.20
N LYS A 74 9.57 -5.43 -5.21
CA LYS A 74 9.79 -6.31 -4.06
C LYS A 74 11.26 -6.30 -3.63
N ILE A 75 12.18 -6.58 -4.55
CA ILE A 75 13.63 -6.60 -4.28
C ILE A 75 14.10 -5.25 -3.75
N ALA A 76 13.69 -4.14 -4.38
CA ALA A 76 14.07 -2.80 -3.96
C ALA A 76 13.55 -2.47 -2.54
N LEU A 77 12.30 -2.82 -2.21
CA LEU A 77 11.76 -2.59 -0.88
C LEU A 77 12.43 -3.48 0.18
N HIS A 78 12.73 -4.74 -0.11
CA HIS A 78 13.47 -5.62 0.80
C HIS A 78 14.95 -5.23 0.98
N SER A 79 15.51 -4.41 0.08
CA SER A 79 16.85 -3.84 0.27
C SER A 79 16.89 -2.75 1.36
N LEU A 80 15.73 -2.20 1.75
CA LEU A 80 15.64 -1.17 2.78
C LEU A 80 15.76 -1.82 4.17
N PRO A 81 16.61 -1.29 5.09
CA PRO A 81 16.80 -1.87 6.42
C PRO A 81 15.50 -2.02 7.22
N SER A 82 14.58 -1.05 7.14
CA SER A 82 13.29 -1.13 7.86
C SER A 82 12.32 -2.19 7.34
N LEU A 83 12.52 -2.69 6.11
CA LEU A 83 11.59 -3.57 5.41
C LEU A 83 12.18 -4.92 5.00
N LYS A 84 13.45 -5.19 5.31
CA LYS A 84 14.17 -6.40 4.88
C LYS A 84 13.40 -7.70 5.08
N ASP A 85 12.76 -7.86 6.25
CA ASP A 85 11.99 -9.06 6.61
C ASP A 85 10.48 -8.75 6.76
N SER A 86 10.00 -7.72 6.07
CA SER A 86 8.62 -7.27 6.22
C SER A 86 7.66 -8.02 5.28
N LYS A 87 6.83 -8.90 5.85
CA LYS A 87 5.72 -9.56 5.13
C LYS A 87 4.73 -8.60 4.46
N TYR A 88 4.68 -7.33 4.87
CA TYR A 88 3.76 -6.36 4.28
C TYR A 88 4.19 -5.95 2.86
N VAL A 89 5.48 -6.08 2.52
CA VAL A 89 5.97 -5.87 1.16
C VAL A 89 5.37 -6.91 0.23
N ASP A 90 5.52 -8.19 0.56
CA ASP A 90 4.93 -9.29 -0.21
C ASP A 90 3.41 -9.17 -0.30
N GLN A 91 2.73 -8.98 0.83
CA GLN A 91 1.28 -8.85 0.86
C GLN A 91 0.77 -7.69 -0.01
N PHE A 92 1.49 -6.57 -0.07
CA PHE A 92 1.09 -5.42 -0.88
C PHE A 92 1.11 -5.78 -2.37
N PHE A 93 2.22 -6.34 -2.86
CA PHE A 93 2.37 -6.69 -4.27
C PHE A 93 1.56 -7.93 -4.66
N ASP A 94 1.42 -8.92 -3.79
CA ASP A 94 0.57 -10.08 -4.03
C ASP A 94 -0.90 -9.67 -4.12
N THR A 95 -1.33 -8.70 -3.30
CA THR A 95 -2.67 -8.13 -3.40
C THR A 95 -2.85 -7.40 -4.73
N PHE A 96 -1.86 -6.64 -5.19
CA PHE A 96 -1.90 -5.97 -6.50
C PHE A 96 -1.95 -6.96 -7.68
N ALA A 97 -1.16 -8.02 -7.62
CA ALA A 97 -1.16 -9.07 -8.63
C ALA A 97 -2.49 -9.83 -8.66
N ALA A 98 -3.01 -10.22 -7.49
CA ALA A 98 -4.33 -10.84 -7.36
C ALA A 98 -5.43 -9.94 -7.90
N GLN A 99 -5.33 -8.63 -7.63
CA GLN A 99 -6.26 -7.64 -8.14
C GLN A 99 -6.21 -7.54 -9.67
N SER A 100 -5.01 -7.55 -10.25
CA SER A 100 -4.83 -7.45 -11.70
C SER A 100 -5.40 -8.66 -12.44
N SER A 101 -5.41 -9.83 -11.80
CA SER A 101 -5.95 -11.08 -12.34
C SER A 101 -7.45 -11.28 -12.09
N ALA A 102 -8.07 -10.46 -11.23
CA ALA A 102 -9.48 -10.57 -10.92
C ALA A 102 -10.36 -9.97 -12.04
N SER A 103 -11.51 -10.61 -12.29
CA SER A 103 -12.51 -10.16 -13.27
C SER A 103 -13.78 -9.61 -12.61
N ASP A 104 -14.02 -9.99 -11.35
CA ASP A 104 -15.17 -9.54 -10.57
C ASP A 104 -14.88 -8.19 -9.90
N GLN A 105 -15.77 -7.23 -10.16
CA GLN A 105 -15.69 -5.86 -9.66
C GLN A 105 -15.69 -5.78 -8.14
N ALA A 106 -16.52 -6.58 -7.46
CA ALA A 106 -16.59 -6.58 -6.00
C ALA A 106 -15.28 -7.08 -5.38
N THR A 107 -14.71 -8.13 -5.97
CA THR A 107 -13.40 -8.67 -5.61
C THR A 107 -12.28 -7.66 -5.85
N ILE A 108 -12.26 -6.98 -7.00
CA ILE A 108 -11.29 -5.92 -7.30
C ILE A 108 -11.33 -4.83 -6.23
N ARG A 109 -12.53 -4.34 -5.87
CA ARG A 109 -12.70 -3.32 -4.82
C ARG A 109 -12.15 -3.78 -3.48
N LYS A 110 -12.50 -5.00 -3.05
CA LYS A 110 -12.01 -5.58 -1.79
C LYS A 110 -10.47 -5.63 -1.77
N LEU A 111 -9.85 -6.01 -2.89
CA LEU A 111 -8.40 -6.07 -3.03
C LEU A 111 -7.76 -4.67 -3.01
N VAL A 112 -8.39 -3.65 -3.60
CA VAL A 112 -7.91 -2.25 -3.50
C VAL A 112 -7.86 -1.77 -2.07
N LEU A 113 -8.96 -1.94 -1.32
CA LEU A 113 -9.02 -1.54 0.08
C LEU A 113 -7.98 -2.29 0.92
N LYS A 114 -7.82 -3.59 0.67
CA LYS A 114 -6.76 -4.40 1.30
C LYS A 114 -5.37 -3.85 0.97
N ALA A 115 -5.09 -3.48 -0.29
CA ALA A 115 -3.80 -2.92 -0.69
C ALA A 115 -3.52 -1.58 0.01
N ILE A 116 -4.53 -0.72 0.18
CA ILE A 116 -4.41 0.54 0.95
C ILE A 116 -4.06 0.26 2.41
N SER A 117 -4.78 -0.66 3.05
CA SER A 117 -4.52 -1.04 4.45
C SER A 117 -3.12 -1.63 4.64
N VAL A 118 -2.70 -2.57 3.78
CA VAL A 118 -1.36 -3.18 3.83
C VAL A 118 -0.27 -2.14 3.57
N ARG A 119 -0.48 -1.21 2.63
CA ARG A 119 0.45 -0.11 2.37
C ARG A 119 0.63 0.78 3.60
N SER A 120 -0.45 1.12 4.30
CA SER A 120 -0.39 1.89 5.55
C SER A 120 0.45 1.16 6.61
N LYS A 121 0.21 -0.14 6.81
CA LYS A 121 1.00 -0.99 7.74
C LYS A 121 2.48 -1.06 7.34
N MET A 122 2.77 -1.14 6.04
CA MET A 122 4.14 -1.11 5.52
C MET A 122 4.84 0.22 5.82
N LEU A 123 4.17 1.35 5.56
CA LEU A 123 4.72 2.68 5.83
C LEU A 123 4.91 2.95 7.33
N ASN A 124 4.05 2.43 8.19
CA ASN A 124 4.18 2.55 9.64
C ASN A 124 5.36 1.76 10.22
N LYS A 125 5.85 0.73 9.51
CA LYS A 125 7.09 0.02 9.87
C LYS A 125 8.36 0.75 9.47
N CYS A 126 8.27 1.75 8.60
CA CYS A 126 9.44 2.44 8.07
C CYS A 126 9.95 3.51 9.04
N ASN A 127 11.27 3.66 9.14
CA ASN A 127 11.85 4.88 9.67
C ASN A 127 11.59 6.06 8.71
N VAL A 128 11.78 7.30 9.19
CA VAL A 128 11.47 8.52 8.42
C VAL A 128 12.23 8.59 7.09
N MET A 129 13.50 8.17 7.07
CA MET A 129 14.35 8.22 5.87
C MET A 129 13.95 7.16 4.84
N ASP A 130 13.65 5.95 5.28
CA ASP A 130 13.22 4.85 4.42
C ASP A 130 11.82 5.11 3.87
N ARG A 131 10.94 5.80 4.62
CA ARG A 131 9.58 6.14 4.17
C ARG A 131 9.59 6.92 2.85
N GLN A 132 10.52 7.86 2.68
CA GLN A 132 10.68 8.60 1.42
C GLN A 132 11.06 7.67 0.26
N LYS A 133 12.06 6.80 0.47
CA LYS A 133 12.48 5.81 -0.54
C LYS A 133 11.37 4.84 -0.92
N VAL A 134 10.56 4.42 0.05
CA VAL A 134 9.38 3.58 -0.21
C VAL A 134 8.40 4.29 -1.15
N LEU A 135 8.14 5.58 -0.94
CA LEU A 135 7.26 6.35 -1.82
C LEU A 135 7.82 6.48 -3.23
N GLU A 136 9.14 6.69 -3.38
CA GLU A 136 9.81 6.74 -4.68
C GLU A 136 9.74 5.40 -5.42
N ILE A 137 10.03 4.29 -4.73
CA ILE A 137 9.95 2.92 -5.31
C ILE A 137 8.51 2.61 -5.72
N ILE A 138 7.52 2.96 -4.90
CA ILE A 138 6.10 2.80 -5.24
C ILE A 138 5.72 3.68 -6.45
N GLY A 139 6.27 4.89 -6.55
CA GLY A 139 6.06 5.77 -7.70
C GLY A 139 6.55 5.13 -9.00
N ILE A 140 7.78 4.61 -9.01
CA ILE A 140 8.35 3.89 -10.17
C ILE A 140 7.52 2.65 -10.51
N PHE A 141 7.08 1.91 -9.50
CA PHE A 141 6.17 0.77 -9.66
C PHE A 141 4.87 1.13 -10.37
N TYR A 142 4.23 2.24 -9.98
CA TYR A 142 3.02 2.70 -10.66
C TYR A 142 3.27 3.17 -12.08
N GLU A 143 4.41 3.81 -12.36
CA GLU A 143 4.74 4.25 -13.72
C GLU A 143 4.94 3.05 -14.67
N ARG A 144 5.64 2.01 -14.22
CA ARG A 144 5.84 0.77 -15.01
C ARG A 144 4.54 -0.01 -15.20
N ASN A 145 3.64 0.02 -14.22
CA ASN A 145 2.36 -0.69 -14.25
C ASN A 145 1.16 0.25 -14.50
N LYS A 146 1.36 1.34 -15.24
CA LYS A 146 0.34 2.39 -15.42
C LYS A 146 -0.94 1.90 -16.09
N GLN A 147 -0.85 0.92 -16.98
CA GLN A 147 -2.01 0.34 -17.66
C GLN A 147 -2.90 -0.44 -16.69
N HIS A 148 -2.29 -1.24 -15.80
CA HIS A 148 -2.98 -1.97 -14.74
C HIS A 148 -3.61 -1.01 -13.74
N ALA A 149 -2.90 0.05 -13.35
CA ALA A 149 -3.42 1.08 -12.46
C ALA A 149 -4.62 1.82 -13.07
N ALA A 150 -4.51 2.24 -14.34
CA ALA A 150 -5.60 2.91 -15.05
C ALA A 150 -6.84 2.00 -15.21
N HIS A 151 -6.63 0.71 -15.49
CA HIS A 151 -7.70 -0.28 -15.57
C HIS A 151 -8.43 -0.43 -14.24
N ARG A 152 -7.70 -0.58 -13.13
CA ARG A 152 -8.27 -0.54 -11.78
C ARG A 152 -9.08 0.72 -11.56
N ASP A 153 -8.49 1.89 -11.83
CA ASP A 153 -9.08 3.17 -11.49
C ASP A 153 -10.39 3.38 -12.26
N LYS A 154 -10.44 2.95 -13.53
CA LYS A 154 -11.68 2.92 -14.31
C LYS A 154 -12.76 2.10 -13.60
N ILE A 155 -12.46 0.87 -13.20
CA ILE A 155 -13.41 -0.01 -12.51
C ILE A 155 -13.87 0.61 -11.18
N VAL A 156 -12.95 1.10 -10.36
CA VAL A 156 -13.29 1.68 -9.06
C VAL A 156 -14.19 2.91 -9.21
N ASN A 157 -13.88 3.79 -10.17
CA ASN A 157 -14.63 5.02 -10.45
C ASN A 157 -16.00 4.77 -11.08
N GLU A 158 -16.19 3.68 -11.82
CA GLU A 158 -17.50 3.33 -12.40
C GLU A 158 -18.49 2.86 -11.33
N ILE A 159 -18.01 2.19 -10.27
CA ILE A 159 -18.89 1.54 -9.28
C ILE A 159 -19.13 2.41 -8.06
N VAL A 160 -18.12 3.18 -7.64
CA VAL A 160 -18.36 4.32 -6.76
C VAL A 160 -18.40 5.51 -7.71
N PRO A 161 -19.58 5.97 -8.17
CA PRO A 161 -19.70 7.37 -8.50
C PRO A 161 -19.44 8.09 -7.17
N ILE A 162 -18.15 8.23 -6.82
CA ILE A 162 -17.69 9.27 -5.93
C ILE A 162 -18.31 10.46 -6.62
N PRO A 163 -19.29 11.14 -6.01
CA PRO A 163 -19.81 12.32 -6.63
C PRO A 163 -18.55 13.13 -6.91
N ARG A 164 -18.23 13.35 -8.19
CA ARG A 164 -17.25 14.37 -8.57
C ARG A 164 -17.93 15.70 -8.24
N ARG A 165 -18.26 15.91 -6.95
CA ARG A 165 -18.72 17.15 -6.36
C ARG A 165 -17.47 18.00 -6.19
N MET A 166 -16.89 18.36 -7.34
CA MET A 166 -15.94 19.46 -7.46
C MET A 166 -16.44 20.45 -8.52
N SER A 167 -17.76 20.64 -8.58
CA SER A 167 -18.30 21.81 -9.26
C SER A 167 -19.42 22.55 -8.50
N LYS A 168 -19.81 22.10 -7.30
CA LYS A 168 -20.57 22.84 -6.26
C LYS A 168 -20.91 21.87 -5.11
N ILE A 169 -20.23 21.99 -3.98
CA ILE A 169 -20.69 21.37 -2.73
C ILE A 169 -21.57 22.43 -2.05
N ASP A 170 -22.87 22.31 -2.25
CA ASP A 170 -23.83 22.85 -1.29
C ASP A 170 -24.04 21.76 -0.21
N ASP A 171 -23.65 22.11 1.03
CA ASP A 171 -24.09 21.61 2.33
C ASP A 171 -24.37 20.10 2.54
N VAL A 172 -23.37 19.23 2.42
CA VAL A 172 -23.40 17.96 3.17
C VAL A 172 -22.25 17.97 4.18
N PRO A 173 -22.52 18.08 5.49
CA PRO A 173 -21.48 18.09 6.51
C PRO A 173 -20.85 16.71 6.59
N VAL A 174 -19.67 16.57 5.99
CA VAL A 174 -18.76 15.45 6.28
C VAL A 174 -18.21 15.70 7.68
N GLU A 175 -18.37 14.71 8.57
CA GLU A 175 -17.81 14.78 9.92
C GLU A 175 -16.28 14.67 9.84
N ILE A 176 -15.62 15.82 9.70
CA ILE A 176 -14.17 15.92 9.64
C ILE A 176 -13.62 15.58 11.04
N SER A 177 -12.71 14.60 11.11
CA SER A 177 -11.97 14.28 12.33
C SER A 177 -11.37 15.54 12.95
N TYR A 178 -11.50 15.71 14.26
CA TYR A 178 -10.98 16.87 14.99
C TYR A 178 -9.51 17.16 14.67
N GLN A 179 -8.71 16.11 14.44
CA GLN A 179 -7.30 16.26 14.07
C GLN A 179 -7.09 16.92 12.71
N LEU A 180 -7.93 16.60 11.71
CA LEU A 180 -7.86 17.22 10.40
C LEU A 180 -8.31 18.69 10.43
N SER A 181 -9.31 19.02 11.26
CA SER A 181 -9.70 20.41 11.48
C SER A 181 -8.53 21.22 12.02
N ARG A 182 -7.86 20.73 13.08
CA ARG A 182 -6.69 21.41 13.65
C ARG A 182 -5.53 21.53 12.66
N PHE A 183 -5.32 20.52 11.83
CA PHE A 183 -4.32 20.59 10.76
C PHE A 183 -4.66 21.71 9.76
N LYS A 184 -5.91 21.77 9.29
CA LYS A 184 -6.37 22.81 8.37
C LYS A 184 -6.19 24.21 8.98
N ASP A 185 -6.61 24.40 10.23
CA ASP A 185 -6.47 25.67 10.93
C ASP A 185 -5.00 26.09 11.08
N SER A 186 -4.14 25.12 11.42
CA SER A 186 -2.70 25.35 11.54
C SER A 186 -2.05 25.70 10.19
N ALA A 187 -2.49 25.06 9.09
CA ALA A 187 -1.99 25.34 7.76
C ALA A 187 -2.45 26.72 7.25
N LEU A 188 -3.70 27.11 7.52
CA LEU A 188 -4.22 28.44 7.16
C LEU A 188 -3.56 29.58 7.95
N ALA A 189 -3.00 29.29 9.13
CA ALA A 189 -2.23 30.26 9.90
C ALA A 189 -0.87 30.62 9.27
N ILE A 190 -0.37 29.82 8.32
CA ILE A 190 0.94 30.04 7.68
C ILE A 190 0.78 31.11 6.57
N PRO A 191 1.46 32.27 6.66
CA PRO A 191 1.27 33.36 5.69
C PRO A 191 1.63 33.00 4.24
N SER A 192 2.58 32.08 4.03
CA SER A 192 2.95 31.62 2.69
C SER A 192 1.90 30.72 2.02
N LEU A 193 0.90 30.23 2.78
CA LEU A 193 -0.22 29.42 2.27
C LEU A 193 -1.50 30.24 2.07
N LYS A 194 -1.41 31.57 2.18
CA LYS A 194 -2.58 32.46 1.99
C LYS A 194 -3.09 32.33 0.55
N GLY A 195 -4.33 31.88 0.41
CA GLY A 195 -4.96 31.60 -0.89
C GLY A 195 -4.99 30.12 -1.30
N ALA A 196 -4.31 29.23 -0.56
CA ALA A 196 -4.32 27.78 -0.81
C ALA A 196 -5.47 27.04 -0.09
N ALA A 197 -6.52 27.76 0.35
CA ALA A 197 -7.62 27.18 1.12
C ALA A 197 -8.32 26.04 0.39
N SER A 198 -8.55 26.19 -0.93
CA SER A 198 -9.15 25.14 -1.76
C SER A 198 -8.30 23.87 -1.76
N ILE A 199 -6.99 23.99 -1.95
CA ILE A 199 -6.06 22.84 -1.96
C ILE A 199 -6.04 22.15 -0.59
N LEU A 200 -6.06 22.92 0.50
CA LEU A 200 -6.14 22.36 1.86
C LEU A 200 -7.45 21.61 2.09
N ASP A 201 -8.56 22.08 1.52
CA ASP A 201 -9.85 21.38 1.58
C ASP A 201 -9.81 20.06 0.80
N GLU A 202 -9.18 20.03 -0.37
CA GLU A 202 -8.98 18.78 -1.11
C GLU A 202 -8.10 17.80 -0.31
N LEU A 203 -7.01 18.31 0.29
CA LEU A 203 -6.09 17.51 1.09
C LEU A 203 -6.81 16.89 2.30
N VAL A 204 -7.62 17.69 3.01
CA VAL A 204 -8.45 17.24 4.13
C VAL A 204 -9.48 16.20 3.68
N GLY A 205 -10.10 16.40 2.51
CA GLY A 205 -11.01 15.42 1.92
C GLY A 205 -10.33 14.08 1.65
N ILE A 206 -9.14 14.10 1.04
CA ILE A 206 -8.34 12.89 0.76
C ILE A 206 -7.97 12.17 2.06
N PHE A 207 -7.50 12.89 3.08
CA PHE A 207 -7.14 12.29 4.35
C PHE A 207 -8.34 11.74 5.12
N SER A 208 -9.51 12.37 5.01
CA SER A 208 -10.75 11.88 5.62
C SER A 208 -11.20 10.53 5.02
N LEU A 209 -10.95 10.32 3.72
CA LEU A 209 -11.22 9.05 3.06
C LEU A 209 -10.28 7.93 3.52
N CYS A 210 -9.04 8.28 3.92
CA CYS A 210 -8.08 7.33 4.47
C CYS A 210 -8.37 6.96 5.93
N ASP A 211 -8.92 7.88 6.73
CA ASP A 211 -9.17 7.67 8.17
C ASP A 211 -10.34 6.72 8.45
N TRP A 212 -11.25 6.54 7.48
CA TRP A 212 -12.35 5.56 7.57
C TRP A 212 -11.85 4.13 7.77
N SER A 213 -10.65 3.79 7.30
CA SER A 213 -10.10 2.43 7.37
C SER A 213 -9.58 2.02 8.77
N SER A 214 -9.56 2.93 9.75
CA SER A 214 -8.92 2.69 11.06
C SER A 214 -9.91 2.42 12.21
N LYS A 215 -11.23 2.43 11.95
CA LYS A 215 -12.28 2.25 12.98
C LYS A 215 -12.99 0.89 12.94
N GLU A 216 -12.47 -0.09 12.20
CA GLU A 216 -12.92 -1.49 12.20
C GLU A 216 -11.80 -2.42 12.69
#